data_AF-A0A8J8NX32-F1
#
_entry.id   AF-A0A8J8NX32-F1
#
_cell.length_a   1.000
_cell.length_b   1.000
_cell.length_c   1.000
_cell.angle_alpha   90.00
_cell.angle_beta   90.00
_cell.angle_gamma   90.00
#
_symmetry.space_group_name_H-M   'P 1'
#
loop_
_entity.id
_entity.type
_entity.pdbx_description
1 polymer ?
#
loop_
_entity_poly.entity_id
_entity_poly.type
_entity_poly.pdbx_seq_one_letter_code
_entity_poly.pdbx_strand_id
1 'polypeptide(L)'
;MDKTYLLNGHGTFHHENGNLYEGDFNQGWQHGHGKYTWSDGSSYEGGWQYDRKHGLGKLTYADGGYRKGSWELQNYCGIHRLYNKEGQLIKEVNEDTGEEVRK
;
A
#
# COMPACT_ATOMS: atom_id res chain seq x y z
N MET A 1 28.04 19.40 -15.14
CA MET A 1 26.79 19.51 -14.38
C MET A 1 25.92 18.35 -14.82
N ASP A 2 25.81 17.34 -13.98
CA ASP A 2 24.96 16.17 -14.27
C ASP A 2 23.51 16.58 -14.04
N LYS A 3 22.71 16.64 -15.10
CA LYS A 3 21.28 16.94 -15.00
C LYS A 3 20.57 15.60 -14.73
N THR A 4 20.46 15.22 -13.47
CA THR A 4 19.62 14.09 -13.09
C THR A 4 18.16 14.51 -13.22
N TYR A 5 17.48 13.98 -14.23
CA TYR A 5 16.03 14.18 -14.39
C TYR A 5 15.31 13.27 -13.40
N LEU A 6 14.75 13.86 -12.34
CA LEU A 6 13.95 13.13 -11.36
C LEU A 6 12.51 12.96 -11.86
N LEU A 7 11.94 11.79 -11.62
CA LEU A 7 10.55 11.49 -11.98
C LEU A 7 9.59 12.33 -11.13
N ASN A 8 8.64 12.99 -11.78
CA ASN A 8 7.60 13.78 -11.15
C ASN A 8 6.27 13.54 -11.89
N GLY A 9 5.17 13.51 -11.15
CA GLY A 9 3.85 13.18 -11.69
C GLY A 9 3.60 11.67 -11.79
N HIS A 10 2.57 11.27 -12.52
CA HIS A 10 2.19 9.86 -12.62
C HIS A 10 3.13 9.06 -13.52
N GLY A 11 3.50 7.85 -13.10
CA GLY A 11 4.35 6.97 -13.88
C GLY A 11 4.30 5.52 -13.42
N THR A 12 5.12 4.70 -14.08
CA THR A 12 5.24 3.28 -13.80
C THR A 12 6.72 2.94 -13.60
N PHE A 13 7.04 2.21 -12.54
CA PHE A 13 8.38 1.74 -12.22
C PHE A 13 8.40 0.21 -12.08
N HIS A 14 9.21 -0.43 -12.92
CA HIS A 14 9.41 -1.88 -12.90
C HIS A 14 10.67 -2.18 -12.11
N HIS A 15 10.54 -2.96 -11.05
CA HIS A 15 11.67 -3.44 -10.27
C HIS A 15 12.27 -4.70 -10.92
N GLU A 16 13.58 -4.88 -10.76
CA GLU A 16 14.29 -6.07 -11.28
C GLU A 16 13.76 -7.39 -10.69
N ASN A 17 13.19 -7.36 -9.49
CA ASN A 17 12.59 -8.51 -8.82
C ASN A 17 11.17 -8.85 -9.32
N GLY A 18 10.69 -8.17 -10.37
CA GLY A 18 9.36 -8.37 -10.96
C GLY A 18 8.23 -7.60 -10.28
N ASN A 19 8.53 -6.80 -9.24
CA ASN A 19 7.52 -5.92 -8.65
C ASN A 19 7.25 -4.70 -9.54
N LEU A 20 6.05 -4.15 -9.42
CA LEU A 20 5.58 -3.03 -10.23
C LEU A 20 4.98 -1.95 -9.33
N TYR A 21 5.40 -0.70 -9.51
CA TYR A 21 4.69 0.45 -8.97
C TYR A 21 4.06 1.25 -10.11
N GLU A 22 2.81 1.64 -9.94
CA GLU A 22 2.09 2.58 -10.81
C GLU A 22 1.44 3.65 -9.94
N GLY A 23 1.81 4.91 -10.11
CA GLY A 23 1.29 5.98 -9.26
C GLY A 23 2.08 7.27 -9.37
N ASP A 24 1.86 8.16 -8.41
CA ASP A 24 2.50 9.47 -8.38
C ASP A 24 3.95 9.41 -7.90
N PHE A 25 4.79 10.22 -8.53
CA PHE A 25 6.17 10.45 -8.13
C PHE A 25 6.38 11.92 -7.79
N ASN A 26 7.25 12.16 -6.81
CA ASN A 26 7.75 13.49 -6.47
C ASN A 26 9.25 13.39 -6.18
N GLN A 27 10.07 14.12 -6.94
CA GLN A 27 11.53 14.11 -6.80
C GLN A 27 12.13 12.69 -6.89
N GLY A 28 11.57 11.83 -7.74
CA GLY A 28 12.01 10.44 -7.93
C GLY A 28 11.47 9.45 -6.89
N TRP A 29 10.77 9.91 -5.86
CA TRP A 29 10.16 9.06 -4.84
C TRP A 29 8.70 8.76 -5.18
N GLN A 30 8.24 7.55 -4.88
CA GLN A 30 6.82 7.22 -4.86
C GLN A 30 6.12 8.10 -3.81
N HIS A 31 5.05 8.76 -4.23
CA HIS A 31 4.33 9.75 -3.45
C HIS A 31 2.84 9.73 -3.82
N GLY A 32 2.02 10.56 -3.16
CA GLY A 32 0.63 10.74 -3.55
C GLY A 32 -0.17 9.44 -3.45
N HIS A 33 -0.85 9.06 -4.54
CA HIS A 33 -1.57 7.79 -4.62
C HIS A 33 -0.90 6.85 -5.61
N GLY A 34 -0.90 5.55 -5.31
CA GLY A 34 -0.30 4.56 -6.19
C GLY A 34 -0.63 3.13 -5.81
N LYS A 35 -0.40 2.25 -6.76
CA LYS A 35 -0.53 0.81 -6.66
C LYS A 35 0.82 0.14 -6.80
N TYR A 36 1.20 -0.64 -5.79
CA TYR A 36 2.34 -1.53 -5.83
C TYR A 36 1.86 -2.96 -5.96
N THR A 37 2.36 -3.68 -6.95
CA THR A 37 2.06 -5.09 -7.19
C THR A 37 3.35 -5.88 -6.97
N TRP A 38 3.30 -6.85 -6.06
CA TRP A 38 4.42 -7.76 -5.84
C TRP A 38 4.38 -8.91 -6.85
N SER A 39 5.54 -9.49 -7.13
CA SER A 39 5.67 -10.62 -8.06
C SER A 39 4.94 -11.89 -7.59
N ASP A 40 4.58 -11.98 -6.31
CA ASP A 40 3.74 -13.05 -5.76
C ASP A 40 2.24 -12.87 -6.06
N GLY A 41 1.84 -11.75 -6.70
CA GLY A 41 0.47 -11.42 -7.04
C GLY A 41 -0.29 -10.62 -5.98
N SER A 42 0.30 -10.39 -4.80
CA SER A 42 -0.26 -9.46 -3.83
C SER A 42 -0.14 -8.00 -4.33
N SER A 43 -0.95 -7.10 -3.79
CA SER A 43 -0.91 -5.68 -4.17
C SER A 43 -1.35 -4.74 -3.06
N TYR A 44 -0.79 -3.54 -3.04
CA TYR A 44 -1.21 -2.44 -2.17
C TYR A 44 -1.61 -1.26 -3.04
N GLU A 45 -2.80 -0.74 -2.80
CA GLU A 45 -3.31 0.47 -3.43
C GLU A 45 -3.68 1.48 -2.34
N GLY A 46 -3.11 2.67 -2.38
CA GLY A 46 -3.31 3.66 -1.35
C GLY A 46 -2.32 4.81 -1.42
N GLY A 47 -2.16 5.50 -0.30
CA GLY A 47 -1.24 6.63 -0.22
C GLY A 47 0.22 6.21 -0.10
N TRP A 48 1.10 7.07 -0.61
CA TRP A 48 2.54 6.91 -0.60
C TRP A 48 3.22 8.20 -0.17
N GLN A 49 4.30 8.07 0.59
CA GLN A 49 5.16 9.18 1.00
C GLN A 49 6.60 8.70 1.11
N TYR A 50 7.46 9.17 0.21
CA TYR A 50 8.90 8.84 0.19
C TYR A 50 9.16 7.32 0.14
N ASP A 51 8.57 6.64 -0.84
CA ASP A 51 8.62 5.18 -1.04
C ASP A 51 7.97 4.33 0.06
N ARG A 52 7.17 4.96 0.93
CA ARG A 52 6.49 4.27 2.03
C ARG A 52 4.98 4.39 1.89
N LYS A 53 4.28 3.29 2.13
CA LYS A 53 2.82 3.27 2.29
C LYS A 53 2.42 4.24 3.40
N HIS A 54 1.42 5.07 3.13
CA HIS A 54 0.97 6.14 4.02
C HIS A 54 -0.52 6.44 3.82
N GLY A 55 -1.20 6.95 4.84
CA GLY A 55 -2.61 7.30 4.77
C GLY A 55 -3.50 6.09 4.50
N LEU A 56 -4.65 6.29 3.87
CA LEU A 56 -5.60 5.20 3.60
C LEU A 56 -5.10 4.29 2.46
N GLY A 57 -5.49 3.03 2.53
CA GLY A 57 -5.14 2.04 1.50
C GLY A 57 -5.84 0.68 1.64
N LYS A 58 -5.47 -0.22 0.73
CA LYS A 58 -5.94 -1.59 0.66
C LYS A 58 -4.78 -2.50 0.29
N LEU A 59 -4.41 -3.42 1.18
CA LEU A 59 -3.49 -4.53 0.89
C LEU A 59 -4.33 -5.75 0.48
N THR A 60 -4.16 -6.25 -0.74
CA THR A 60 -4.77 -7.47 -1.26
C THR A 60 -3.70 -8.56 -1.31
N TYR A 61 -3.97 -9.70 -0.71
CA TYR A 61 -3.09 -10.87 -0.72
C TYR A 61 -3.30 -11.69 -2.01
N ALA A 62 -2.35 -12.56 -2.34
CA ALA A 62 -2.40 -13.38 -3.55
C ALA A 62 -3.62 -14.34 -3.59
N ASP A 63 -4.17 -14.71 -2.43
CA ASP A 63 -5.37 -15.54 -2.30
C ASP A 63 -6.70 -14.76 -2.50
N GLY A 64 -6.62 -13.44 -2.70
CA GLY A 64 -7.75 -12.54 -2.90
C GLY A 64 -8.33 -11.95 -1.61
N GLY A 65 -7.93 -12.45 -0.43
CA GLY A 65 -8.23 -11.78 0.83
C GLY A 65 -7.61 -10.39 0.87
N TYR A 66 -8.18 -9.47 1.65
CA TYR A 66 -7.63 -8.11 1.72
C TYR A 66 -7.82 -7.43 3.06
N ARG A 67 -6.93 -6.49 3.36
CA ARG A 67 -6.95 -5.63 4.54
C ARG A 67 -7.06 -4.16 4.14
N LYS A 68 -7.91 -3.40 4.84
CA LYS A 68 -8.07 -1.95 4.69
C LYS A 68 -7.84 -1.24 6.02
N GLY A 69 -7.27 -0.04 5.97
CA GLY A 69 -7.12 0.84 7.14
C GLY A 69 -6.25 2.06 6.85
N SER A 70 -5.46 2.51 7.82
CA SER A 70 -4.49 3.61 7.65
C SER A 70 -3.06 3.13 7.84
N TRP A 71 -2.13 3.66 7.05
CA TRP A 71 -0.72 3.34 7.10
C TRP A 71 0.10 4.55 7.55
N GLU A 72 1.09 4.32 8.40
CA GLU A 72 2.09 5.31 8.79
C GLU A 72 3.47 4.66 8.78
N LEU A 73 4.41 5.25 8.03
CA LEU A 73 5.78 4.73 7.88
C LEU A 73 5.83 3.23 7.53
N GLN A 74 4.94 2.78 6.62
CA GLN A 74 4.74 1.38 6.20
C GLN A 74 4.04 0.45 7.21
N ASN A 75 3.77 0.89 8.43
CA ASN A 75 3.05 0.11 9.43
C ASN A 75 1.55 0.44 9.41
N TYR A 76 0.74 -0.50 9.86
CA TYR A 76 -0.67 -0.25 10.15
C TYR A 76 -0.78 0.73 11.33
N CYS A 77 -1.69 1.68 11.24
CA CYS A 77 -2.02 2.66 12.30
C CYS A 77 -3.55 2.72 12.48
N GLY A 78 -4.03 2.78 13.73
CA GLY A 78 -5.45 2.80 14.06
C GLY A 78 -6.20 1.49 13.72
N ILE A 79 -7.42 1.62 13.21
CA ILE A 79 -8.32 0.48 12.96
C ILE A 79 -8.12 -0.11 11.56
N HIS A 80 -7.92 -1.43 11.51
CA HIS A 80 -7.78 -2.21 10.28
C HIS A 80 -8.83 -3.30 10.20
N ARG A 81 -9.36 -3.51 8.99
CA ARG A 81 -10.39 -4.52 8.69
C ARG A 81 -9.86 -5.54 7.71
N LEU A 82 -9.96 -6.81 8.07
CA LEU A 82 -9.61 -7.96 7.25
C LEU A 82 -10.88 -8.55 6.62
N TYR A 83 -10.81 -8.86 5.34
CA TYR A 83 -11.90 -9.43 4.55
C TYR A 83 -11.42 -10.67 3.80
N ASN A 84 -12.30 -11.64 3.58
CA ASN A 84 -12.03 -12.73 2.64
C ASN A 84 -12.15 -12.25 1.18
N LYS A 85 -11.86 -13.14 0.23
CA LYS A 85 -11.95 -12.86 -1.21
C LYS A 85 -13.38 -12.57 -1.68
N GLU A 86 -14.39 -13.04 -0.94
CA GLU A 86 -15.81 -12.74 -1.15
C GLU A 86 -16.22 -11.36 -0.59
N GLY A 87 -15.31 -10.64 0.09
CA GLY A 87 -15.56 -9.32 0.65
C GLY A 87 -16.29 -9.33 2.01
N GLN A 88 -16.41 -10.49 2.65
CA GLN A 88 -16.98 -10.63 3.98
C GLN A 88 -15.94 -10.22 5.03
N LEU A 89 -16.35 -9.40 6.00
CA LEU A 89 -15.49 -8.99 7.11
C LEU A 89 -15.16 -10.23 7.97
N ILE A 90 -13.88 -10.55 8.08
CA ILE A 90 -13.36 -11.62 8.94
C ILE A 90 -13.05 -11.05 10.32
N LYS A 91 -12.41 -9.88 10.38
CA LYS A 91 -11.86 -9.34 11.63
C LYS A 91 -11.68 -7.83 11.56
N GLU A 92 -11.87 -7.16 12.69
CA GLU A 92 -11.52 -5.76 12.91
C GLU A 92 -10.50 -5.67 14.06
N VAL A 93 -9.38 -5.00 13.84
CA VAL A 93 -8.27 -4.86 14.80
C VAL A 93 -7.99 -3.40 15.02
N ASN A 94 -7.83 -2.99 16.27
CA ASN A 94 -7.24 -1.71 16.61
C ASN A 94 -5.75 -1.92 16.91
N GLU A 95 -4.87 -1.45 16.02
CA GLU A 95 -3.42 -1.61 16.17
C GLU A 95 -2.85 -0.76 17.33
N ASP A 96 -3.55 0.31 17.74
CA ASP A 96 -3.11 1.16 18.84
C ASP A 96 -3.28 0.47 20.20
N THR A 97 -4.27 -0.43 20.32
CA THR A 97 -4.57 -1.17 21.55
C THR A 97 -4.23 -2.66 21.47
N GLY A 98 -3.99 -3.19 20.26
CA GLY A 98 -3.85 -4.62 19.98
C GLY A 98 -5.15 -5.42 20.15
N GLU A 99 -6.29 -4.75 20.37
CA GLU A 99 -7.57 -5.41 20.64
C GLU A 99 -8.31 -5.75 19.34
N GLU A 100 -8.96 -6.91 19.34
CA GLU A 100 -9.92 -7.30 18.31
C GLU A 100 -11.28 -6.70 18.66
N VAL A 101 -11.76 -5.80 17.79
CA VAL A 101 -12.93 -4.96 18.09
C VAL A 101 -14.24 -5.72 17.87
N ARG A 102 -14.27 -6.79 17.04
CA ARG A 102 -15.45 -7.63 16.81
C ARG A 102 -15.08 -9.09 16.48
N LYS A 103 -15.85 -10.03 17.06
CA LYS A 103 -15.99 -11.44 16.64
C LYS A 103 -17.30 -11.63 15.90
#